data_AF-A0A2E8RAU3-F1
#
_entry.id   AF-A0A2E8RAU3-F1
#
_cell.length_a   1.000
_cell.length_b   1.000
_cell.length_c   1.000
_cell.angle_alpha   90.00
_cell.angle_beta   90.00
_cell.angle_gamma   90.00
#
_symmetry.space_group_name_H-M   'P 1'
#
loop_
_entity.id
_entity.type
_entity.pdbx_description
1 polymer ?
#
loop_
_entity_poly.entity_id
_entity_poly.type
_entity_poly.pdbx_seq_one_letter_code
_entity_poly.pdbx_strand_id
1 'polypeptide(L)' 'MSLDFTIIGENIHTTRVLMRNGKRIVKDKKGEEFVSYKDLDGNTHLMPIPDQIKDTKVFTEGRVKHFMVAVILGMSNDPG' A
#
# COMPACT_ATOMS: atom_id res chain seq x y z
N MET A 1 -26.72 -25.52 7.00
CA MET A 1 -25.29 -25.58 7.37
C MET A 1 -24.82 -24.17 7.63
N SER A 2 -24.49 -23.85 8.88
CA SER A 2 -23.85 -22.58 9.23
C SER A 2 -22.38 -22.68 8.83
N LEU A 3 -21.86 -21.72 8.07
CA LEU A 3 -20.43 -21.58 7.92
C LEU A 3 -19.91 -21.00 9.23
N ASP A 4 -19.11 -21.78 9.96
CA ASP A 4 -18.40 -21.26 11.12
C ASP A 4 -17.39 -20.22 10.64
N PHE A 5 -17.69 -18.94 10.90
CA PHE A 5 -16.83 -17.82 10.56
C PHE A 5 -16.03 -17.39 11.78
N THR A 6 -14.70 -17.43 11.67
CA THR A 6 -13.78 -17.00 12.72
C THR A 6 -13.13 -15.68 12.30
N ILE A 7 -13.29 -14.65 13.14
CA ILE A 7 -12.63 -13.35 12.97
C ILE A 7 -11.32 -13.35 13.77
N ILE A 8 -10.22 -12.97 13.12
CA ILE A 8 -8.93 -12.74 13.77
C ILE A 8 -8.58 -11.26 13.63
N GLY A 9 -8.45 -10.56 14.76
CA GLY A 9 -8.09 -9.14 14.82
C GLY A 9 -6.68 -8.94 15.35
N GLU A 10 -5.67 -8.99 14.47
CA GLU A 10 -4.27 -8.72 14.82
C GLU A 10 -3.89 -7.26 14.56
N ASN A 11 -3.00 -6.70 15.40
CA ASN A 11 -2.44 -5.38 15.14
C ASN A 11 -1.23 -5.51 14.20
N ILE A 12 -1.36 -5.01 12.96
CA ILE A 12 -0.25 -5.02 12.00
C ILE A 12 0.58 -3.74 12.17
N HIS A 13 1.73 -3.86 12.83
CA HIS A 13 2.71 -2.79 12.93
C HIS A 13 3.72 -2.86 11.77
N THR A 14 3.68 -1.87 10.87
CA THR A 14 4.66 -1.75 9.78
C THR A 14 5.63 -0.61 10.04
N THR A 15 6.94 -0.88 10.02
CA THR A 15 7.99 0.13 10.29
C THR A 15 8.50 0.84 9.03
N ARG A 16 8.29 0.29 7.83
CA ARG A 16 8.82 0.86 6.59
C ARG A 16 7.96 2.02 6.09
N VAL A 17 8.45 3.23 6.30
CA VAL A 17 7.84 4.48 5.85
C VAL A 17 8.66 5.09 4.72
N LEU A 18 7.98 5.51 3.65
CA LEU A 18 8.54 6.21 2.50
C LEU A 18 8.11 7.66 2.52
N MET A 19 9.00 8.57 2.13
CA MET A 19 8.63 9.96 1.89
C MET A 19 7.88 10.08 0.56
N ARG A 20 6.78 10.84 0.53
CA ARG A 20 5.94 11.05 -0.66
C ARG A 20 6.68 11.76 -1.79
N ASN A 21 7.67 12.59 -1.45
CA ASN A 21 8.59 13.22 -2.41
C ASN A 21 9.87 12.38 -2.65
N GLY A 22 9.95 11.15 -2.13
CA GLY A 22 11.11 10.29 -2.27
C GLY A 22 11.07 9.47 -3.56
N LYS A 23 12.23 8.98 -4.00
CA LYS A 23 12.41 8.19 -5.25
C LYS A 23 11.55 6.92 -5.41
N ARG A 24 10.92 6.48 -4.32
CA ARG A 24 10.09 5.26 -4.29
C ARG A 24 8.61 5.56 -4.49
N ILE A 25 8.22 6.83 -4.51
CA ILE A 25 6.86 7.28 -4.84
C ILE A 25 6.94 7.92 -6.21
N VAL A 26 6.26 7.31 -7.18
CA VAL A 26 6.27 7.74 -8.58
C VAL A 26 4.86 8.12 -9.00
N LYS A 27 4.75 8.98 -10.01
CA LYS A 27 3.47 9.39 -10.60
C LYS A 27 3.35 8.88 -12.02
N ASP A 28 2.14 8.47 -12.41
CA ASP A 28 1.83 8.20 -13.80
C ASP A 28 1.52 9.50 -14.58
N LYS A 29 1.08 9.35 -15.84
CA LYS A 29 0.70 10.50 -16.69
C LYS A 29 -0.55 11.23 -16.21
N LYS A 30 -1.39 10.60 -15.38
CA LYS A 30 -2.60 11.20 -14.79
C LYS A 30 -2.33 11.82 -13.43
N GLY A 31 -1.14 11.62 -12.87
CA GLY A 31 -0.74 12.13 -11.55
C GLY A 31 -1.03 11.17 -10.40
N GLU A 32 -1.49 9.95 -10.69
CA GLU A 32 -1.73 8.91 -9.68
C GLU A 32 -0.41 8.43 -9.09
N GLU A 33 -0.38 8.27 -7.77
CA GLU A 33 0.82 7.93 -7.02
C GLU A 33 0.93 6.41 -6.78
N PHE A 34 2.12 5.89 -7.06
CA PHE A 34 2.46 4.48 -6.91
C PHE A 34 3.69 4.30 -6.03
N VAL A 35 3.72 3.23 -5.25
CA VAL A 35 4.94 2.75 -4.61
C VAL A 35 5.72 1.89 -5.59
N SER A 36 6.93 2.32 -5.95
CA SER A 36 7.87 1.56 -6.77
C SER A 36 8.68 0.59 -5.92
N TYR A 37 8.55 -0.71 -6.18
CA TYR A 37 9.29 -1.76 -5.50
C TYR A 37 10.01 -2.69 -6.49
N LYS A 38 10.90 -3.53 -5.98
CA LYS A 38 11.58 -4.54 -6.78
C LYS A 38 11.13 -5.93 -6.35
N ASP A 39 10.93 -6.82 -7.30
CA ASP A 39 10.77 -8.25 -7.02
C ASP A 39 12.12 -8.91 -6.71
N LEU A 40 12.10 -10.24 -6.54
CA LEU A 40 13.29 -11.04 -6.25
C LEU A 40 14.30 -11.04 -7.40
N ASP A 41 13.82 -10.87 -8.64
CA ASP A 41 14.65 -10.80 -9.85
C ASP A 41 15.18 -9.38 -10.12
N GLY A 42 14.77 -8.40 -9.31
CA GLY A 42 15.19 -7.01 -9.40
C GLY A 42 14.37 -6.16 -10.38
N ASN A 43 13.31 -6.71 -10.98
CA ASN A 43 12.39 -5.98 -11.86
C ASN A 43 11.59 -4.96 -11.05
N THR A 44 11.32 -3.82 -11.66
CA THR A 44 10.56 -2.76 -10.99
C THR A 44 9.07 -2.94 -11.21
N HIS A 45 8.32 -2.94 -10.12
CA HIS A 45 6.87 -3.02 -10.09
C HIS A 45 6.28 -1.76 -9.45
N LEU A 46 5.05 -1.45 -9.83
CA LEU A 46 4.30 -0.30 -9.32
C LEU A 46 3.09 -0.79 -8.56
N MET A 47 2.97 -0.35 -7.32
CA MET A 47 1.85 -0.66 -6.44
C MET A 47 0.99 0.59 -6.29
N PRO A 48 -0.29 0.59 -6.73
CA PRO A 48 -1.16 1.75 -6.57
C PRO A 48 -1.33 2.05 -5.08
N ILE A 49 -1.47 3.33 -4.72
CA ILE A 49 -1.79 3.71 -3.34
C ILE A 49 -3.33 3.79 -3.24
N PRO A 50 -3.99 2.91 -2.45
CA PRO A 50 -5.45 2.94 -2.29
C PRO A 50 -5.94 4.27 -1.73
N ASP A 51 -7.14 4.69 -2.13
CA ASP A 51 -7.73 5.96 -1.68
C ASP A 51 -7.89 6.03 -0.16
N GLN A 52 -8.23 4.90 0.48
CA GLN A 52 -8.28 4.81 1.95
C GLN A 52 -6.95 5.15 2.63
N ILE A 53 -5.80 4.93 1.97
CA ILE A 53 -4.49 5.38 2.46
C ILE A 53 -4.30 6.88 2.22
N LYS A 54 -4.74 7.41 1.08
CA LYS A 54 -4.63 8.83 0.72
C LYS A 54 -5.32 9.75 1.73
N ASP A 55 -6.40 9.27 2.34
CA ASP A 55 -7.16 10.01 3.36
C ASP A 55 -6.54 9.98 4.76
N THR A 56 -5.47 9.20 4.98
CA THR A 56 -4.83 9.10 6.31
C THR A 56 -3.96 10.33 6.62
N LYS A 57 -3.90 10.70 7.91
CA LYS A 57 -2.97 11.74 8.42
C LYS A 57 -1.51 11.48 8.02
N VAL A 58 -1.10 10.20 7.99
CA VAL A 58 0.26 9.83 7.60
C VAL A 58 0.55 10.26 6.15
N PHE A 59 -0.41 10.03 5.26
CA PHE A 59 -0.30 10.40 3.84
C PHE A 59 -0.36 11.90 3.63
N THR A 60 -1.28 12.61 4.30
CA THR A 60 -1.39 14.07 4.19
C THR A 60 -0.15 14.78 4.73
N GLU A 61 0.54 14.20 5.71
CA GLU A 61 1.86 14.65 6.19
C GLU A 61 3.04 14.24 5.29
N GLY A 62 2.77 13.69 4.11
CA GLY A 62 3.78 13.38 3.10
C GLY A 62 4.53 12.06 3.33
N ARG A 63 3.92 11.09 4.02
CA ARG A 63 4.51 9.78 4.31
C ARG A 63 3.63 8.64 3.81
N VAL A 64 4.22 7.56 3.32
CA VAL A 64 3.50 6.38 2.83
C VAL A 64 4.03 5.14 3.55
N LYS A 65 3.16 4.38 4.20
CA LYS A 65 3.51 3.09 4.84
C LYS A 65 3.48 1.97 3.80
N HIS A 66 4.65 1.57 3.30
CA HIS A 66 4.75 0.63 2.17
C HIS A 66 4.01 -0.69 2.42
N PHE A 67 4.27 -1.37 3.54
CA PHE A 67 3.63 -2.66 3.81
C PHE A 67 2.13 -2.55 4.04
N MET A 68 1.65 -1.43 4.58
CA MET A 68 0.22 -1.21 4.77
C MET A 68 -0.52 -1.11 3.43
N VAL A 69 0.10 -0.45 2.44
CA VAL A 69 -0.42 -0.40 1.06
C VAL A 69 -0.54 -1.83 0.48
N ALA A 70 0.53 -2.63 0.60
CA ALA A 70 0.55 -4.00 0.08
C ALA A 70 -0.51 -4.89 0.73
N VAL A 71 -0.68 -4.80 2.05
CA VAL A 71 -1.68 -5.58 2.79
C VAL A 71 -3.10 -5.21 2.37
N ILE A 72 -3.42 -3.91 2.28
CA ILE A 72 -4.75 -3.46 1.87
C ILE A 72 -5.09 -3.94 0.47
N LEU A 73 -4.15 -3.84 -0.48
CA LEU A 73 -4.36 -4.35 -1.83
C LEU A 73 -4.55 -5.86 -1.86
N GLY A 74 -3.71 -6.62 -1.15
CA GLY A 74 -3.84 -8.07 -1.06
C GLY A 74 -5.12 -8.55 -0.37
N MET A 75 -5.73 -7.72 0.47
CA MET A 75 -7.04 -7.98 1.08
C MET A 75 -8.21 -7.49 0.23
N SER A 76 -7.96 -6.65 -0.77
CA SER A 76 -8.98 -6.17 -1.68
C SER A 76 -9.18 -7.15 -2.85
N ASN A 77 -10.39 -7.20 -3.40
CA ASN A 77 -10.68 -8.01 -4.59
C ASN A 77 -10.06 -7.44 -5.88
N ASP A 78 -9.29 -6.35 -5.77
CA ASP A 78 -8.65 -5.65 -6.89
C ASP A 78 -7.15 -5.43 -6.57
N PRO A 79 -6.28 -6.38 -6.94
CA PRO A 79 -4.86 -6.30 -6.64
C PRO A 79 -4.09 -5.22 -7.42
N GLY A 80 -4.76 -4.48 -8.34
CA GLY A 80 -4.17 -3.47 -9.21
C GLY A 80 -3.82 -3.96 -10.60
#